data_AF-A0A554L0C1-F1
#
_entry.id   AF-A0A554L0C1-F1
#
_cell.length_a   1.000
_cell.length_b   1.000
_cell.length_c   1.000
_cell.angle_alpha   90.00
_cell.angle_beta   90.00
_cell.angle_gamma   90.00
#
_symmetry.space_group_name_H-M   'P 1'
#
loop_
_entity.id
_entity.type
_entity.pdbx_description
1 polymer ?
#
loop_
_entity_poly.entity_id
_entity_poly.type
_entity_poly.pdbx_seq_one_letter_code
_entity_poly.pdbx_strand_id
1 'polypeptide(L)'
;MNRFIKKGFTLIELLVTIGILAIVMAAVLAAINPQDKLRQANDSKVQADVGQLATAAQAYAAGNNGFYPATIAAMVPGEIVVAPVAPTGYTAYSWVATP
;
A
#
# COMPACT_ATOMS: atom_id res chain seq x y z
N MET A 1 -16.55 36.63 42.64
CA MET A 1 -16.30 35.37 41.92
C MET A 1 -17.18 35.35 40.68
N ASN A 2 -16.69 35.83 39.53
CA ASN A 2 -17.51 35.93 38.32
C ASN A 2 -17.71 34.56 37.69
N ARG A 3 -18.95 34.05 37.73
CA ARG A 3 -19.34 32.76 37.15
C ARG A 3 -19.72 32.99 35.69
N PHE A 4 -18.85 32.59 34.76
CA PHE A 4 -19.16 32.60 33.33
C PHE A 4 -20.27 31.56 33.05
N ILE A 5 -21.44 32.04 32.61
CA ILE A 5 -22.54 31.17 32.17
C ILE A 5 -22.11 30.54 30.84
N LYS A 6 -21.92 29.22 30.80
CA LYS A 6 -21.72 28.49 29.54
C LYS A 6 -23.05 28.45 28.80
N LYS A 7 -23.11 29.08 27.63
CA LYS A 7 -24.27 28.97 26.73
C LYS A 7 -24.37 27.52 26.23
N GLY A 8 -25.56 26.92 26.36
CA GLY A 8 -25.86 25.59 25.82
C GLY A 8 -26.11 25.64 24.32
N PHE A 9 -26.01 24.47 23.68
CA PHE A 9 -26.26 24.27 22.25
C PHE A 9 -27.78 24.15 21.99
N THR A 10 -28.26 24.71 20.90
CA THR A 10 -29.68 24.69 20.50
C THR A 10 -30.00 23.48 19.60
N LEU A 11 -31.27 23.07 19.59
CA LEU A 11 -31.74 21.97 18.73
C LEU A 11 -31.61 22.30 17.23
N ILE A 12 -31.79 23.58 16.86
CA ILE A 12 -31.64 24.03 15.48
C ILE A 12 -30.18 23.97 15.03
N GLU A 13 -29.24 24.30 15.92
CA GLU A 13 -27.82 24.14 15.62
C GLU A 13 -27.48 22.67 15.36
N LEU A 14 -28.02 21.72 16.14
CA LEU A 14 -27.80 20.28 15.89
C LEU A 14 -28.35 19.86 14.52
N LEU A 15 -29.56 20.31 14.21
CA LEU A 15 -30.26 19.95 12.98
C LEU A 15 -29.56 20.48 11.72
N VAL A 16 -29.13 21.74 11.74
CA VAL A 16 -28.39 22.31 10.60
C VAL A 16 -27.02 21.65 10.46
N THR A 17 -26.34 21.33 11.58
CA THR A 17 -25.01 20.72 11.54
C THR A 17 -25.04 19.33 10.91
N ILE A 18 -25.99 18.46 11.28
CA ILE A 18 -26.10 17.13 10.67
C ILE A 18 -26.48 17.23 9.19
N GLY A 19 -27.28 18.23 8.80
CA GLY A 19 -27.62 18.49 7.40
C GLY A 19 -26.39 18.88 6.57
N ILE A 20 -25.55 19.79 7.09
CA ILE A 20 -24.30 20.18 6.43
C ILE A 20 -23.31 19.01 6.40
N LEU A 21 -23.19 18.25 7.50
CA LEU A 21 -22.31 17.08 7.57
C LEU A 21 -22.68 16.03 6.51
N ALA A 22 -23.97 15.79 6.29
CA ALA A 22 -24.41 14.84 5.26
C ALA A 22 -23.96 15.27 3.85
N ILE A 23 -24.07 16.57 3.52
CA ILE A 23 -23.66 17.12 2.22
C ILE A 23 -22.15 17.01 2.03
N VAL A 24 -21.37 17.42 3.04
CA VAL A 24 -19.89 17.35 2.98
C VAL A 24 -19.42 15.91 2.85
N MET A 25 -20.01 14.97 3.61
CA MET A 25 -19.66 13.55 3.52
C MET A 25 -19.96 12.97 2.14
N ALA A 26 -21.12 13.27 1.56
CA ALA A 26 -21.47 12.82 0.22
C ALA A 26 -20.49 13.35 -0.83
N ALA A 27 -20.09 14.63 -0.74
CA ALA A 27 -19.12 15.24 -1.65
C ALA A 27 -17.73 14.58 -1.54
N VAL A 28 -17.26 14.30 -0.32
CA VAL A 28 -15.98 13.62 -0.09
C VAL A 28 -15.98 12.20 -0.68
N LEU A 29 -17.05 11.44 -0.46
CA LEU A 29 -17.16 10.08 -1.00
C LEU A 29 -17.24 10.08 -2.53
N ALA A 30 -17.95 11.05 -3.13
CA ALA A 30 -18.02 11.19 -4.59
C ALA A 30 -16.66 11.56 -5.21
N ALA A 31 -15.77 12.22 -4.47
CA ALA A 31 -14.46 12.63 -4.96
C ALA A 31 -13.40 11.51 -4.90
N ILE A 32 -13.64 10.41 -4.18
CA ILE A 32 -12.67 9.30 -4.06
C ILE A 32 -12.97 8.25 -5.13
N ASN A 33 -11.99 7.98 -6.00
CA ASN A 33 -12.02 6.80 -6.85
C ASN A 33 -11.37 5.60 -6.12
N PRO A 34 -12.14 4.61 -5.65
CA PRO A 34 -11.59 3.45 -4.95
C PRO A 34 -10.65 2.63 -5.83
N GLN A 35 -10.87 2.60 -7.15
CA GLN A 35 -10.03 1.83 -8.07
C GLN A 35 -8.61 2.39 -8.14
N ASP A 36 -8.46 3.72 -8.18
CA ASP A 36 -7.13 4.34 -8.21
C ASP A 36 -6.36 4.12 -6.92
N LYS A 37 -7.05 4.04 -5.77
CA LYS A 37 -6.43 3.72 -4.48
C LYS A 37 -5.94 2.28 -4.42
N LEU A 38 -6.71 1.33 -4.96
CA LEU A 38 -6.29 -0.06 -5.06
C LEU A 38 -5.09 -0.22 -6.01
N ARG A 39 -5.08 0.50 -7.14
CA ARG A 39 -3.91 0.53 -8.06
C ARG A 39 -2.66 1.06 -7.37
N GLN A 40 -2.76 2.18 -6.66
CA GLN A 40 -1.64 2.74 -5.89
C GLN A 40 -1.10 1.76 -4.83
N ALA A 41 -1.98 1.04 -4.15
CA ALA A 41 -1.59 0.03 -3.18
C ALA A 41 -0.86 -1.15 -3.84
N ASN A 42 -1.36 -1.62 -4.99
CA ASN A 42 -0.73 -2.69 -5.77
C ASN A 42 0.63 -2.26 -6.33
N ASP A 43 0.76 -1.04 -6.85
CA ASP A 43 2.03 -0.50 -7.34
C ASP A 43 3.07 -0.42 -6.20
N SER A 44 2.64 0.00 -5.01
CA SER A 44 3.49 0.04 -3.82
C SER A 44 3.95 -1.37 -3.40
N LYS A 45 3.06 -2.37 -3.50
CA LYS A 45 3.41 -3.77 -3.27
C LYS A 45 4.44 -4.27 -4.28
N VAL A 46 4.26 -3.98 -5.57
CA VAL A 46 5.21 -4.37 -6.62
C VAL A 46 6.59 -3.78 -6.35
N GLN A 47 6.68 -2.51 -5.97
CA GLN A 47 7.95 -1.87 -5.63
C GLN A 47 8.64 -2.55 -4.44
N ALA A 48 7.88 -2.89 -3.39
CA ALA A 48 8.40 -3.61 -2.22
C ALA A 48 8.89 -5.01 -2.60
N ASP A 49 8.12 -5.76 -3.39
CA ASP A 49 8.47 -7.10 -3.85
C ASP A 49 9.77 -7.08 -4.68
N VAL A 50 9.94 -6.11 -5.58
CA VAL A 50 11.18 -5.94 -6.37
C VAL A 50 12.38 -5.63 -5.48
N GLY A 51 12.22 -4.75 -4.48
CA GLY A 51 13.28 -4.45 -3.51
C GLY A 51 13.69 -5.67 -2.69
N GLN A 52 12.73 -6.50 -2.30
CA GLN A 52 12.99 -7.76 -1.61
C GLN A 52 13.77 -8.73 -2.51
N LEU A 53 13.34 -8.90 -3.76
CA LEU A 53 14.04 -9.75 -4.74
C LEU A 53 15.48 -9.27 -5.00
N ALA A 54 15.71 -7.96 -5.08
CA ALA A 54 17.06 -7.41 -5.27
C ALA A 54 17.97 -7.71 -4.07
N THR A 55 17.46 -7.53 -2.85
CA THR A 55 18.20 -7.83 -1.61
C THR A 55 18.51 -9.33 -1.51
N ALA A 56 17.54 -10.18 -1.88
CA ALA A 56 17.71 -11.63 -1.92
C ALA A 56 18.77 -12.05 -2.94
N ALA A 57 18.76 -11.44 -4.13
CA ALA A 57 19.74 -11.73 -5.17
C ALA A 57 21.17 -11.34 -4.74
N GLN A 58 21.32 -10.24 -4.01
CA GLN A 58 22.60 -9.84 -3.42
C GLN A 58 23.07 -10.83 -2.35
N ALA A 59 22.18 -11.27 -1.46
CA ALA A 59 22.49 -12.28 -0.46
C ALA A 59 22.91 -13.61 -1.11
N TYR A 60 22.21 -14.02 -2.17
CA TYR A 60 22.54 -15.21 -2.95
C TYR A 60 23.95 -15.09 -3.55
N ALA A 61 24.25 -13.97 -4.20
CA ALA A 61 25.57 -13.75 -4.79
C ALA A 61 26.70 -13.79 -3.75
N ALA A 62 26.47 -13.26 -2.54
CA ALA A 62 27.44 -13.33 -1.45
C ALA A 62 27.77 -14.77 -1.02
N GLY A 63 26.78 -15.68 -1.07
CA GLY A 63 26.96 -17.10 -0.79
C GLY A 63 27.49 -17.93 -1.97
N ASN A 64 27.36 -17.43 -3.20
CA ASN A 64 27.61 -18.17 -4.44
C ASN A 64 28.74 -17.55 -5.27
N ASN A 65 29.88 -17.25 -4.64
CA ASN A 65 31.09 -16.76 -5.31
C ASN A 65 30.87 -15.49 -6.19
N GLY A 66 29.88 -14.66 -5.86
CA GLY A 66 29.51 -13.47 -6.63
C GLY A 66 28.58 -13.73 -7.82
N PHE A 67 28.15 -14.97 -8.06
CA PHE A 67 27.20 -15.29 -9.13
C PHE A 67 25.76 -15.01 -8.69
N TYR A 68 25.05 -14.24 -9.52
CA TYR A 68 23.64 -13.93 -9.29
C TYR A 68 22.72 -15.12 -9.64
N PRO A 69 21.56 -15.26 -8.99
CA PRO A 69 20.71 -16.45 -9.10
C PRO A 69 19.97 -16.49 -10.42
N ALA A 70 20.16 -17.52 -11.26
CA ALA A 70 19.59 -17.63 -12.61
C ALA A 70 18.05 -17.49 -12.73
N THR A 71 17.31 -17.67 -11.65
CA THR A 71 15.85 -17.51 -11.57
C THR A 71 15.43 -17.11 -10.16
N ILE A 72 14.20 -16.59 -10.00
CA ILE A 72 13.62 -16.33 -8.67
C ILE A 72 13.53 -17.61 -7.83
N ALA A 73 13.24 -18.75 -8.48
CA ALA A 73 13.14 -20.04 -7.81
C ALA A 73 14.45 -20.49 -7.17
N ALA A 74 15.61 -20.04 -7.65
CA ALA A 74 16.90 -20.37 -7.06
C ALA A 74 17.14 -19.72 -5.68
N MET A 75 16.39 -18.66 -5.36
CA MET A 75 16.45 -17.98 -4.05
C MET A 75 15.45 -18.55 -3.03
N VAL A 76 14.68 -19.59 -3.40
CA VAL A 76 13.61 -20.18 -2.58
C VAL A 76 13.82 -21.70 -2.44
N PRO A 77 13.71 -22.29 -1.24
CA PRO A 77 13.69 -21.61 0.06
C PRO A 77 15.12 -21.20 0.45
N GLY A 78 15.29 -19.96 0.91
CA GLY A 78 16.61 -19.47 1.30
C GLY A 78 16.60 -17.98 1.59
N GLU A 79 17.17 -17.21 0.69
CA GLU A 79 17.26 -15.75 0.75
C GLU A 79 15.88 -15.08 0.78
N ILE A 80 14.88 -15.75 0.20
CA ILE A 80 13.46 -15.47 0.42
C ILE A 80 12.72 -16.75 0.79
N VAL A 81 11.75 -16.61 1.70
CA VAL A 81 10.95 -17.75 2.20
C VAL A 81 9.95 -18.22 1.15
N VAL A 82 9.35 -17.29 0.41
CA VAL A 82 8.39 -17.54 -0.67
C VAL A 82 8.60 -16.51 -1.77
N ALA A 83 8.51 -16.94 -3.03
CA ALA A 83 8.55 -16.03 -4.16
C ALA A 83 7.35 -15.06 -4.10
N PRO A 84 7.58 -13.73 -4.13
CA PRO A 84 6.50 -12.78 -4.14
C PRO A 84 5.65 -12.97 -5.41
N VAL A 85 4.33 -12.82 -5.27
CA VAL A 85 3.37 -12.96 -6.37
C VAL A 85 2.83 -11.59 -6.74
N ALA A 86 2.84 -11.29 -8.04
CA ALA A 86 2.30 -10.04 -8.57
C ALA A 86 0.78 -9.97 -8.32
N PRO A 87 0.22 -8.78 -8.02
CA PRO A 87 -1.23 -8.60 -7.90
C PRO A 87 -1.97 -8.98 -9.19
N THR A 88 -3.24 -9.37 -9.06
CA THR A 88 -4.08 -9.71 -10.23
C THR A 88 -4.17 -8.54 -11.21
N GLY A 89 -3.94 -8.81 -12.50
CA GLY A 89 -3.91 -7.80 -13.55
C GLY A 89 -2.53 -7.15 -13.79
N TYR A 90 -1.52 -7.51 -12.99
CA TYR A 90 -0.13 -7.12 -13.20
C TYR A 90 0.65 -8.27 -13.86
N THR A 91 1.71 -7.92 -14.58
CA THR A 91 2.64 -8.92 -15.13
C THR A 91 3.36 -9.63 -13.99
N ALA A 92 3.46 -10.96 -14.09
CA ALA A 92 4.24 -11.75 -13.14
C ALA A 92 5.70 -11.28 -13.11
N TYR A 93 6.34 -11.37 -11.93
CA TYR A 93 7.75 -11.03 -11.80
C TYR A 93 8.59 -12.06 -12.56
N SER A 94 9.30 -11.60 -13.59
CA SER A 94 10.27 -12.41 -14.32
C SER A 94 11.67 -11.89 -14.08
N TRP A 95 12.57 -12.77 -13.70
CA TRP A 95 14.00 -12.49 -13.62
C TRP A 95 14.72 -13.45 -14.56
N VAL A 96 15.58 -12.92 -15.42
CA VAL A 96 16.45 -13.70 -16.30
C VAL A 96 17.82 -13.06 -16.22
N ALA A 97 18.84 -13.86 -15.89
CA ALA A 97 20.22 -13.42 -15.95
C ALA A 97 20.53 -13.13 -17.41
N THR A 98 20.81 -11.88 -17.75
CA THR A 98 21.53 -11.62 -19.00
C THR A 98 22.99 -12.03 -18.79
N PRO A 99 23.58 -12.82 -19.70
CA PRO A 99 24.96 -13.28 -19.60
C PRO A 99 25.97 -12.13 -19.62
#